data_AF-A0A7G2FNR3-F1
#
_entry.id   AF-A0A7G2FNR3-F1
#
_cell.length_a   1.000
_cell.length_b   1.000
_cell.length_c   1.000
_cell.angle_alpha   90.00
_cell.angle_beta   90.00
_cell.angle_gamma   90.00
#
_symmetry.space_group_name_H-M   'P 1'
#
loop_
_entity.id
_entity.type
_entity.pdbx_description
1 polymer ?
#
loop_
_entity_poly.entity_id
_entity_poly.type
_entity_poly.pdbx_seq_one_letter_code
_entity_poly.pdbx_strand_id
1 'polypeptide(L)'
;MIFCVCSSFQQETPFVYNNFGQVDHLHLDGSARIIPSGGILQLTNATNSQIGHVFYEKPIEFKSSESVSFSTYFVCALLPAGDPSGHGMTFFVSHSTDFKGAEATRYFGIFNRNGSTSTRVLAVELDTSLASDVKDISDNHVGIDVNSAESITSANASYFSDKEGKKIDIKLLSGDPIQVWVDYEGTTLNVSLAPLRNKKPSRPLLSSTSINLTDILQGRRMFVGFSGSTGSSMSYQYILGWSFSKSMASLPNIDISKLPKVPHSSTKKKSTSPVLSVLLGLIAFIVLGILVVAYLYRRNLYSEEVEKVLKLGLLCANLAPDSRPAMEQVVQYLNGNLALPEFWPNSPGIGVLSPMALSPAPLVIPSLSFSSSSSNNSMFITHSVLYGSGR
;
A
#
# COMPACT_ATOMS: atom_id res chain seq x y z
N MET A 1 28.78 -15.03 -64.41
CA MET A 1 28.12 -15.13 -63.09
C MET A 1 28.98 -14.40 -62.08
N ILE A 2 28.44 -13.38 -61.42
CA ILE A 2 29.08 -12.79 -60.24
C ILE A 2 28.59 -13.62 -59.06
N PHE A 3 29.48 -14.35 -58.38
CA PHE A 3 29.14 -14.99 -57.12
C PHE A 3 28.99 -13.90 -56.06
N CYS A 4 27.74 -13.57 -55.75
CA CYS A 4 27.42 -12.75 -54.59
C CYS A 4 27.72 -13.59 -53.34
N VAL A 5 28.95 -13.52 -52.85
CA VAL A 5 29.33 -14.08 -51.55
C VAL A 5 28.56 -13.28 -50.51
N CYS A 6 27.43 -13.83 -50.07
CA CYS A 6 26.66 -13.28 -48.98
C CYS A 6 27.50 -13.47 -47.72
N SER A 7 28.28 -12.45 -47.38
CA SER A 7 29.10 -12.45 -46.16
C SER A 7 28.16 -12.44 -44.97
N SER A 8 27.89 -13.62 -44.41
CA SER A 8 27.11 -13.76 -43.20
C SER A 8 27.90 -13.14 -42.05
N PHE A 9 27.55 -11.90 -41.66
CA PHE A 9 28.03 -11.25 -40.44
C PHE A 9 27.49 -11.99 -39.20
N GLN A 10 28.00 -13.19 -38.93
CA GLN A 10 28.26 -13.62 -37.56
C GLN A 10 29.53 -12.86 -37.16
N GLN A 11 29.56 -12.09 -36.07
CA GLN A 11 29.28 -12.55 -34.70
C GLN A 11 29.27 -11.33 -33.76
N GLU A 12 28.35 -11.26 -32.78
CA GLU A 12 28.32 -10.19 -31.75
C GLU A 12 28.07 -10.71 -30.32
N THR A 13 28.47 -11.96 -30.05
CA THR A 13 28.76 -12.38 -28.67
C THR A 13 30.26 -12.67 -28.57
N PRO A 14 30.98 -12.05 -27.60
CA PRO A 14 30.49 -11.17 -26.53
C PRO A 14 30.13 -9.73 -26.97
N PHE A 15 29.38 -9.00 -26.13
CA PHE A 15 29.08 -7.57 -26.31
C PHE A 15 29.23 -6.76 -25.01
N VAL A 16 29.35 -5.42 -25.12
CA VAL A 16 29.33 -4.50 -23.97
C VAL A 16 28.80 -3.10 -24.31
N TYR A 17 27.83 -2.65 -23.53
CA TYR A 17 27.27 -1.31 -23.49
C TYR A 17 27.80 -0.58 -22.24
N ASN A 18 28.71 0.37 -22.43
CA ASN A 18 29.24 1.23 -21.35
C ASN A 18 28.31 2.42 -21.02
N ASN A 19 27.39 2.70 -21.94
CA ASN A 19 26.18 3.49 -21.81
C ASN A 19 25.29 3.11 -23.01
N PHE A 20 24.11 3.73 -23.12
CA PHE A 20 23.12 3.50 -24.16
C PHE A 20 22.88 4.78 -24.99
N GLY A 21 23.92 5.58 -25.24
CA GLY A 21 23.81 6.84 -26.00
C GLY A 21 23.75 6.66 -27.53
N GLN A 22 24.35 5.57 -28.01
CA GLN A 22 24.23 5.06 -29.38
C GLN A 22 23.92 3.57 -29.23
N VAL A 23 22.78 3.13 -29.76
CA VAL A 23 22.25 1.79 -29.48
C VAL A 23 21.84 1.13 -30.77
N ASP A 24 22.77 0.35 -31.30
CA ASP A 24 22.46 -0.72 -32.22
C ASP A 24 22.15 -2.00 -31.43
N HIS A 25 21.26 -2.83 -31.96
CA HIS A 25 20.95 -4.19 -31.49
C HIS A 25 20.26 -4.34 -30.12
N LEU A 26 19.53 -3.33 -29.66
CA LEU A 26 18.54 -3.49 -28.58
C LEU A 26 17.11 -3.23 -29.09
N HIS A 27 16.18 -4.08 -28.68
CA HIS A 27 14.73 -3.87 -28.84
C HIS A 27 14.13 -3.45 -27.50
N LEU A 28 13.34 -2.37 -27.48
CA LEU A 28 12.70 -1.82 -26.28
C LEU A 28 11.18 -1.94 -26.42
N ASP A 29 10.50 -2.39 -25.37
CA ASP A 29 9.05 -2.58 -25.33
C ASP A 29 8.41 -2.03 -24.04
N GLY A 30 7.11 -1.78 -24.08
CA GLY A 30 6.34 -1.19 -22.98
C GLY A 30 6.80 0.23 -22.66
N SER A 31 7.14 0.46 -21.39
CA SER A 31 7.63 1.75 -20.89
C SER A 31 9.14 1.95 -20.99
N ALA A 32 9.88 0.95 -21.49
CA ALA A 32 11.33 1.01 -21.57
C ALA A 32 11.79 2.06 -22.60
N ARG A 33 12.78 2.87 -22.23
CA ARG A 33 13.34 3.91 -23.10
C ARG A 33 14.77 4.26 -22.75
N ILE A 34 15.46 4.88 -23.71
CA ILE A 34 16.76 5.50 -23.51
C ILE A 34 16.54 6.98 -23.17
N ILE A 35 17.14 7.46 -22.09
CA ILE A 35 17.20 8.88 -21.73
C ILE A 35 18.36 9.52 -22.51
N PRO A 36 18.12 10.47 -23.44
CA PRO A 36 19.17 11.02 -24.31
C PRO A 36 20.28 11.75 -23.55
N SER A 37 19.95 12.38 -22.41
CA SER A 37 20.93 13.03 -21.54
C SER A 37 21.74 11.99 -20.75
N GLY A 38 22.75 11.41 -21.41
CA GLY A 38 23.69 10.45 -20.86
C GLY A 38 23.57 9.03 -21.41
N GLY A 39 22.51 8.70 -22.16
CA GLY A 39 22.31 7.35 -22.67
C GLY A 39 22.02 6.37 -21.54
N ILE A 40 20.98 6.63 -20.75
CA ILE A 40 20.57 5.78 -19.62
C ILE A 40 19.39 4.95 -20.08
N LEU A 41 19.46 3.63 -19.90
CA LEU A 41 18.32 2.75 -20.16
C LEU A 41 17.42 2.77 -18.92
N GLN A 42 16.18 3.21 -19.10
CA GLN A 42 15.15 3.27 -18.09
C GLN A 42 14.07 2.23 -18.44
N LEU A 43 13.80 1.28 -17.54
CA LEU A 43 12.72 0.29 -17.75
C LEU A 43 11.35 0.89 -17.41
N THR A 44 11.26 1.60 -16.29
CA THR A 44 10.02 2.24 -15.82
C THR A 44 10.29 3.65 -15.30
N ASN A 45 9.28 4.51 -15.37
CA ASN A 45 9.40 5.93 -15.05
C ASN A 45 8.46 6.40 -13.93
N ALA A 46 8.38 5.61 -12.86
CA ALA A 46 7.67 5.98 -11.63
C ALA A 46 6.21 6.44 -11.85
N THR A 47 5.51 5.84 -12.80
CA THR A 47 4.05 5.97 -12.93
C THR A 47 3.39 4.63 -12.60
N ASN A 48 2.06 4.65 -12.37
CA ASN A 48 1.33 3.49 -11.88
C ASN A 48 1.24 2.38 -12.96
N SER A 49 1.36 1.11 -12.52
CA SER A 49 1.12 -0.09 -13.33
C SER A 49 1.87 -0.14 -14.67
N GLN A 50 3.16 0.18 -14.68
CA GLN A 50 4.00 0.05 -15.87
C GLN A 50 4.64 -1.34 -15.97
N ILE A 51 4.90 -1.75 -17.21
CA ILE A 51 5.83 -2.81 -17.59
C ILE A 51 6.78 -2.19 -18.61
N GLY A 52 8.07 -2.50 -18.56
CA GLY A 52 9.03 -2.14 -19.60
C GLY A 52 10.09 -3.21 -19.77
N HIS A 53 10.33 -3.61 -21.02
CA HIS A 53 11.30 -4.65 -21.38
C HIS A 53 12.40 -4.07 -22.26
N VAL A 54 13.61 -4.59 -22.11
CA VAL A 54 14.67 -4.43 -23.11
C VAL A 54 15.27 -5.79 -23.42
N PHE A 55 15.42 -6.06 -24.71
CA PHE A 55 16.00 -7.29 -25.25
C PHE A 55 17.26 -6.96 -26.03
N TYR A 56 18.26 -7.84 -25.98
CA TYR A 56 19.25 -7.89 -27.07
C TYR A 56 18.56 -8.45 -28.32
N GLU A 57 18.61 -7.72 -29.42
CA GLU A 57 17.77 -7.93 -30.62
C GLU A 57 18.02 -9.28 -31.29
N LYS A 58 19.30 -9.69 -31.39
CA LYS A 58 19.71 -10.94 -32.03
C LYS A 58 19.67 -12.08 -31.00
N PRO A 59 18.95 -13.20 -31.25
CA PRO A 59 19.00 -14.34 -30.35
C PRO A 59 20.41 -14.94 -30.31
N ILE A 60 20.80 -15.38 -29.12
CA ILE A 60 22.09 -15.99 -28.86
C ILE A 60 21.96 -17.50 -29.10
N GLU A 61 22.70 -18.00 -30.09
CA GLU A 61 22.57 -19.39 -30.55
C GLU A 61 23.77 -20.24 -30.11
N PHE A 62 23.50 -21.46 -29.66
CA PHE A 62 24.51 -22.45 -29.27
C PHE A 62 24.56 -23.58 -30.27
N LYS A 63 25.77 -23.94 -30.73
CA LYS A 63 25.95 -25.10 -31.61
C LYS A 63 25.58 -26.39 -30.87
N SER A 64 25.22 -27.46 -31.60
CA SER A 64 24.92 -28.76 -30.99
C SER A 64 26.10 -29.36 -30.21
N SER A 65 27.34 -28.98 -30.57
CA SER A 65 28.59 -29.37 -29.89
C SER A 65 29.02 -28.44 -28.76
N GLU A 66 28.27 -27.37 -28.49
CA GLU A 66 28.60 -26.32 -27.52
C GLU A 66 27.64 -26.43 -26.34
N SER A 67 28.17 -26.57 -25.11
CA SER A 67 27.34 -26.52 -23.90
C SER A 67 26.62 -25.18 -23.76
N VAL A 68 25.40 -25.19 -23.20
CA VAL A 68 24.74 -23.92 -22.86
C VAL A 68 25.42 -23.34 -21.63
N SER A 69 25.98 -22.16 -21.78
CA SER A 69 26.62 -21.38 -20.72
C SER A 69 26.45 -19.88 -20.99
N PHE A 70 26.44 -19.06 -19.94
CA PHE A 70 26.56 -17.62 -20.10
C PHE A 70 27.19 -16.96 -18.88
N SER A 71 27.68 -15.75 -19.07
CA SER A 71 27.99 -14.83 -17.99
C SER A 71 27.53 -13.44 -18.41
N THR A 72 26.89 -12.71 -17.50
CA THR A 72 26.49 -11.32 -17.70
C THR A 72 26.92 -10.49 -16.50
N TYR A 73 27.30 -9.26 -16.78
CA TYR A 73 27.65 -8.25 -15.80
C TYR A 73 26.89 -6.97 -16.17
N PHE A 74 26.10 -6.43 -15.25
CA PHE A 74 25.41 -5.17 -15.46
C PHE A 74 25.53 -4.25 -14.23
N VAL A 75 25.33 -2.96 -14.48
CA VAL A 75 25.25 -1.95 -13.44
C VAL A 75 23.86 -1.33 -13.48
N CYS A 76 23.12 -1.41 -12.38
CA CYS A 76 21.76 -0.89 -12.26
C CYS A 76 21.64 0.10 -11.10
N ALA A 77 20.57 0.89 -11.08
CA ALA A 77 20.19 1.74 -9.96
C ALA A 77 18.67 1.80 -9.84
N LEU A 78 18.13 1.51 -8.65
CA LEU A 78 16.71 1.61 -8.35
C LEU A 78 16.48 2.77 -7.39
N LEU A 79 15.66 3.74 -7.79
CA LEU A 79 15.40 4.96 -7.02
C LEU A 79 13.96 4.98 -6.51
N PRO A 80 13.73 5.31 -5.22
CA PRO A 80 12.37 5.52 -4.73
C PRO A 80 11.73 6.73 -5.42
N ALA A 81 10.45 6.62 -5.76
CA ALA A 81 9.67 7.75 -6.28
C ALA A 81 8.63 8.28 -5.27
N GLY A 82 8.33 7.51 -4.23
CA GLY A 82 7.40 7.87 -3.17
C GLY A 82 7.56 6.98 -1.93
N ASP A 83 6.52 6.93 -1.11
CA ASP A 83 6.42 6.00 0.00
C ASP A 83 4.97 5.48 0.01
N PRO A 84 4.71 4.20 -0.32
CA PRO A 84 5.68 3.14 -0.64
C PRO A 84 6.34 3.31 -2.03
N SER A 85 7.45 2.59 -2.25
CA SER A 85 8.17 2.51 -3.53
C SER A 85 8.45 1.05 -3.89
N GLY A 86 8.50 0.73 -5.19
CA GLY A 86 8.55 -0.66 -5.70
C GLY A 86 8.36 -0.73 -7.22
N HIS A 87 8.27 -1.90 -7.85
CA HIS A 87 8.41 -3.23 -7.25
C HIS A 87 9.83 -3.76 -7.38
N GLY A 88 10.41 -3.72 -8.57
CA GLY A 88 11.79 -4.17 -8.78
C GLY A 88 12.08 -4.38 -10.25
N MET A 89 13.19 -5.05 -10.55
CA MET A 89 13.57 -5.39 -11.91
C MET A 89 14.18 -6.78 -11.98
N THR A 90 14.14 -7.40 -13.15
CA THR A 90 14.75 -8.68 -13.43
C THR A 90 15.78 -8.56 -14.56
N PHE A 91 16.87 -9.31 -14.47
CA PHE A 91 17.56 -9.81 -15.66
C PHE A 91 16.92 -11.15 -16.03
N PHE A 92 16.60 -11.38 -17.31
CA PHE A 92 15.95 -12.62 -17.74
C PHE A 92 16.65 -13.30 -18.93
N VAL A 93 16.37 -14.60 -19.02
CA VAL A 93 16.77 -15.52 -20.07
C VAL A 93 15.53 -16.30 -20.52
N SER A 94 15.18 -16.24 -21.81
CA SER A 94 13.97 -16.87 -22.34
C SER A 94 14.15 -17.48 -23.74
N HIS A 95 13.21 -18.33 -24.17
CA HIS A 95 13.17 -18.85 -25.56
C HIS A 95 12.37 -17.96 -26.53
N SER A 96 11.71 -16.91 -26.04
CA SER A 96 10.91 -15.98 -26.83
C SER A 96 10.87 -14.61 -26.15
N THR A 97 10.68 -13.56 -26.94
CA THR A 97 10.39 -12.20 -26.47
C THR A 97 8.90 -11.95 -26.22
N ASP A 98 8.03 -12.92 -26.52
CA ASP A 98 6.58 -12.81 -26.30
C ASP A 98 6.19 -13.11 -24.84
N PHE A 99 5.99 -12.05 -24.06
CA PHE A 99 5.46 -12.07 -22.69
C PHE A 99 3.94 -11.79 -22.61
N LYS A 100 3.16 -12.11 -23.65
CA LYS A 100 1.72 -11.86 -23.66
C LYS A 100 1.00 -12.48 -22.45
N GLY A 101 0.27 -11.63 -21.73
CA GLY A 101 -0.47 -12.01 -20.53
C GLY A 101 0.35 -12.00 -19.25
N ALA A 102 1.60 -11.53 -19.28
CA ALA A 102 2.33 -11.14 -18.09
C ALA A 102 1.72 -9.87 -17.45
N GLU A 103 1.90 -9.73 -16.14
CA GLU A 103 1.33 -8.68 -15.31
C GLU A 103 2.42 -7.79 -14.70
N ALA A 104 2.04 -6.58 -14.29
CA ALA A 104 2.93 -5.66 -13.58
C ALA A 104 3.08 -6.05 -12.10
N THR A 105 3.69 -5.18 -11.29
CA THR A 105 3.93 -5.35 -9.84
C THR A 105 4.94 -6.48 -9.53
N ARG A 106 4.61 -7.39 -8.61
CA ARG A 106 5.40 -8.57 -8.19
C ARG A 106 5.62 -9.64 -9.26
N TYR A 107 5.14 -9.41 -10.48
CA TYR A 107 5.35 -10.32 -11.62
C TYR A 107 6.32 -9.76 -12.67
N PHE A 108 6.89 -8.57 -12.39
CA PHE A 108 7.93 -7.89 -13.17
C PHE A 108 7.67 -7.71 -14.67
N GLY A 109 6.45 -7.91 -15.16
CA GLY A 109 6.13 -7.90 -16.59
C GLY A 109 6.56 -9.16 -17.36
N ILE A 110 6.99 -10.22 -16.68
CA ILE A 110 7.43 -11.48 -17.32
C ILE A 110 6.65 -12.72 -16.85
N PHE A 111 5.92 -12.61 -15.74
CA PHE A 111 5.04 -13.65 -15.18
C PHE A 111 3.61 -13.12 -15.00
N ASN A 112 2.70 -13.99 -14.58
CA ASN A 112 1.48 -13.60 -13.88
C ASN A 112 1.22 -14.57 -12.70
N ARG A 113 0.03 -14.52 -12.10
CA ARG A 113 -0.35 -15.39 -10.97
C ARG A 113 -0.16 -16.90 -11.23
N ASN A 114 -0.27 -17.35 -12.47
CA ASN A 114 -0.13 -18.75 -12.86
C ASN A 114 1.30 -19.10 -13.34
N GLY A 115 2.25 -18.18 -13.20
CA GLY A 115 3.60 -18.28 -13.74
C GLY A 115 3.75 -17.65 -15.13
N SER A 116 4.67 -18.18 -15.93
CA SER A 116 4.91 -17.73 -17.30
C SER A 116 3.90 -18.34 -18.29
N THR A 117 3.27 -17.50 -19.12
CA THR A 117 2.12 -17.86 -19.97
C THR A 117 2.49 -18.50 -21.32
N SER A 118 3.37 -17.83 -22.07
CA SER A 118 3.68 -18.08 -23.48
C SER A 118 5.13 -18.48 -23.73
N THR A 119 6.01 -18.15 -22.80
CA THR A 119 7.47 -18.34 -22.90
C THR A 119 8.00 -18.94 -21.61
N ARG A 120 9.00 -19.82 -21.69
CA ARG A 120 9.77 -20.26 -20.52
C ARG A 120 10.83 -19.22 -20.18
N VAL A 121 11.07 -19.01 -18.89
CA VAL A 121 11.90 -17.92 -18.37
C VAL A 121 12.71 -18.40 -17.17
N LEU A 122 14.01 -18.14 -17.19
CA LEU A 122 14.83 -17.98 -16.00
C LEU A 122 14.98 -16.48 -15.75
N ALA A 123 14.75 -16.02 -14.52
CA ALA A 123 15.05 -14.64 -14.14
C ALA A 123 15.90 -14.57 -12.87
N VAL A 124 16.61 -13.46 -12.73
CA VAL A 124 17.26 -13.02 -11.49
C VAL A 124 16.60 -11.70 -11.11
N GLU A 125 15.81 -11.73 -10.04
CA GLU A 125 15.07 -10.59 -9.52
C GLU A 125 15.90 -9.75 -8.55
N LEU A 126 15.65 -8.44 -8.58
CA LEU A 126 16.07 -7.46 -7.60
C LEU A 126 14.79 -6.82 -7.04
N ASP A 127 14.18 -7.46 -6.05
CA ASP A 127 12.89 -7.03 -5.50
C ASP A 127 13.07 -6.01 -4.36
N THR A 128 12.24 -4.98 -4.42
CA THR A 128 12.14 -3.84 -3.51
C THR A 128 10.75 -3.71 -2.89
N SER A 129 9.99 -4.81 -2.85
CA SER A 129 8.65 -4.90 -2.27
C SER A 129 8.40 -6.29 -1.67
N LEU A 130 7.50 -6.37 -0.69
CA LEU A 130 7.12 -7.63 -0.04
C LEU A 130 5.71 -8.03 -0.48
N ALA A 131 5.57 -9.19 -1.10
CA ALA A 131 4.33 -9.81 -1.52
C ALA A 131 4.24 -11.27 -1.05
N SER A 132 3.39 -11.52 -0.06
CA SER A 132 3.25 -12.84 0.55
C SER A 132 2.60 -13.90 -0.35
N ASP A 133 1.92 -13.52 -1.43
CA ASP A 133 1.33 -14.47 -2.40
C ASP A 133 2.35 -15.12 -3.34
N VAL A 134 3.55 -14.53 -3.47
CA VAL A 134 4.72 -15.10 -4.17
C VAL A 134 5.82 -15.58 -3.21
N LYS A 135 5.56 -15.51 -1.89
CA LYS A 135 6.42 -15.99 -0.78
C LYS A 135 7.73 -15.23 -0.56
N ASP A 136 7.74 -13.94 -0.87
CA ASP A 136 8.88 -13.05 -0.63
C ASP A 136 9.39 -13.11 0.81
N ILE A 137 10.72 -13.10 0.96
CA ILE A 137 11.39 -13.16 2.26
C ILE A 137 11.59 -11.80 2.92
N SER A 138 11.59 -10.71 2.13
CA SER A 138 11.68 -9.31 2.59
C SER A 138 11.36 -8.34 1.45
N ASP A 139 11.24 -7.05 1.76
CA ASP A 139 11.10 -5.95 0.79
C ASP A 139 12.44 -5.48 0.18
N ASN A 140 13.52 -6.26 0.32
CA ASN A 140 14.85 -5.94 -0.19
C ASN A 140 15.66 -7.22 -0.40
N HIS A 141 15.31 -7.99 -1.43
CA HIS A 141 15.88 -9.31 -1.68
C HIS A 141 16.27 -9.53 -3.14
N VAL A 142 17.07 -10.58 -3.35
CA VAL A 142 17.49 -11.09 -4.65
C VAL A 142 16.99 -12.53 -4.73
N GLY A 143 16.44 -12.92 -5.87
CA GLY A 143 15.93 -14.26 -6.11
C GLY A 143 16.36 -14.83 -7.46
N ILE A 144 16.10 -16.12 -7.63
CA ILE A 144 16.24 -16.84 -8.89
C ILE A 144 14.89 -17.49 -9.21
N ASP A 145 14.32 -17.14 -10.36
CA ASP A 145 12.94 -17.46 -10.74
C ASP A 145 12.93 -18.42 -11.91
N VAL A 146 12.10 -19.46 -11.87
CA VAL A 146 11.98 -20.43 -12.96
C VAL A 146 10.51 -20.61 -13.32
N ASN A 147 10.08 -19.90 -14.37
CA ASN A 147 8.70 -19.89 -14.89
C ASN A 147 7.61 -19.39 -13.91
N SER A 148 7.97 -18.81 -12.76
CA SER A 148 7.05 -18.16 -11.81
C SER A 148 7.77 -17.14 -10.96
N ALA A 149 7.03 -16.15 -10.45
CA ALA A 149 7.55 -15.14 -9.51
C ALA A 149 7.76 -15.66 -8.07
N GLU A 150 7.48 -16.93 -7.78
CA GLU A 150 7.99 -17.57 -6.56
C GLU A 150 9.43 -18.03 -6.86
N SER A 151 10.43 -17.36 -6.26
CA SER A 151 11.83 -17.70 -6.47
C SER A 151 12.19 -19.08 -5.89
N ILE A 152 12.91 -19.90 -6.66
CA ILE A 152 13.37 -21.22 -6.22
C ILE A 152 14.49 -21.13 -5.16
N THR A 153 15.14 -19.98 -5.07
CA THR A 153 16.05 -19.60 -3.98
C THR A 153 16.18 -18.09 -3.94
N SER A 154 16.20 -17.50 -2.74
CA SER A 154 16.30 -16.05 -2.53
C SER A 154 17.09 -15.71 -1.26
N ALA A 155 17.61 -14.49 -1.20
CA ALA A 155 18.33 -13.95 -0.06
C ALA A 155 18.23 -12.41 0.02
N ASN A 156 18.17 -11.87 1.23
CA ASN A 156 18.21 -10.41 1.43
C ASN A 156 19.44 -9.80 0.76
N ALA A 157 19.24 -8.68 0.05
CA ALA A 157 20.25 -8.11 -0.84
C ALA A 157 21.49 -7.65 -0.06
N SER A 158 22.66 -8.13 -0.51
CA SER A 158 23.92 -8.08 0.24
C SER A 158 25.07 -8.60 -0.61
N TYR A 159 26.31 -8.41 -0.14
CA TYR A 159 27.52 -8.96 -0.78
C TYR A 159 28.50 -9.50 0.25
N PHE A 160 29.38 -10.42 -0.17
CA PHE A 160 30.52 -10.83 0.63
C PHE A 160 31.70 -9.88 0.38
N SER A 161 32.16 -9.18 1.41
CA SER A 161 33.33 -8.31 1.33
C SER A 161 34.58 -9.13 1.58
N ASP A 162 35.30 -9.48 0.51
CA ASP A 162 36.57 -10.24 0.59
C ASP A 162 37.63 -9.53 1.46
N LYS A 163 37.57 -8.19 1.54
CA LYS A 163 38.45 -7.36 2.39
C LYS A 163 38.13 -7.50 3.89
N GLU A 164 36.86 -7.68 4.24
CA GLU A 164 36.40 -7.74 5.63
C GLU A 164 36.03 -9.16 6.09
N GLY A 165 36.07 -10.15 5.18
CA GLY A 165 35.75 -11.56 5.47
C GLY A 165 34.29 -11.83 5.84
N LYS A 166 33.37 -10.89 5.59
CA LYS A 166 31.97 -10.95 6.06
C LYS A 166 30.97 -10.51 5.01
N LYS A 167 29.71 -10.90 5.24
CA LYS A 167 28.53 -10.41 4.52
C LYS A 167 28.23 -8.95 4.93
N ILE A 168 27.88 -8.10 3.97
CA ILE A 168 27.50 -6.70 4.16
C ILE A 168 26.21 -6.44 3.37
N ASP A 169 25.23 -5.83 4.02
CA ASP A 169 23.91 -5.60 3.42
C ASP A 169 23.94 -4.49 2.36
N ILE A 170 23.09 -4.63 1.34
CA ILE A 170 22.88 -3.66 0.26
C ILE A 170 21.39 -3.29 0.26
N LYS A 171 21.10 -1.99 0.30
CA LYS A 171 19.75 -1.51 -0.02
C LYS A 171 19.62 -1.34 -1.53
N LEU A 172 18.83 -2.19 -2.18
CA LEU A 172 18.58 -2.14 -3.63
C LEU A 172 17.96 -0.80 -4.02
N LEU A 173 16.95 -0.36 -3.26
CA LEU A 173 16.25 0.91 -3.43
C LEU A 173 16.98 2.08 -2.72
N SER A 174 18.29 2.18 -2.91
CA SER A 174 19.13 3.28 -2.39
C SER A 174 19.27 4.43 -3.39
N GLY A 175 19.18 4.14 -4.68
CA GLY A 175 19.57 5.03 -5.78
C GLY A 175 21.07 5.01 -6.11
N ASP A 176 21.90 4.38 -5.26
CA ASP A 176 23.31 4.16 -5.54
C ASP A 176 23.47 3.05 -6.60
N PRO A 177 24.44 3.15 -7.53
CA PRO A 177 24.65 2.10 -8.52
C PRO A 177 25.19 0.80 -7.91
N ILE A 178 24.56 -0.30 -8.30
CA ILE A 178 24.88 -1.66 -7.88
C ILE A 178 25.41 -2.45 -9.09
N GLN A 179 26.51 -3.16 -8.90
CA GLN A 179 27.06 -4.12 -9.85
C GLN A 179 26.43 -5.49 -9.59
N VAL A 180 25.95 -6.16 -10.63
CA VAL A 180 25.35 -7.49 -10.57
C VAL A 180 26.04 -8.40 -11.59
N TRP A 181 26.47 -9.57 -11.13
CA TRP A 181 27.02 -10.64 -11.96
C TRP A 181 26.09 -11.85 -11.89
N VAL A 182 25.79 -12.43 -13.06
CA VAL A 182 25.03 -13.68 -13.17
C VAL A 182 25.82 -14.61 -14.08
N ASP A 183 26.28 -15.73 -13.53
CA ASP A 183 27.08 -16.73 -14.26
C ASP A 183 26.35 -18.07 -14.27
N TYR A 184 26.14 -18.64 -15.46
CA TYR A 184 25.57 -19.96 -15.65
C TYR A 184 26.57 -20.89 -16.36
N GLU A 185 26.93 -21.99 -15.71
CA GLU A 185 27.77 -23.04 -16.29
C GLU A 185 27.30 -24.44 -15.83
N GLY A 186 27.15 -25.36 -16.79
CA GLY A 186 26.61 -26.70 -16.55
C GLY A 186 25.13 -26.64 -16.12
N THR A 187 24.89 -26.78 -14.82
CA THR A 187 23.58 -26.58 -14.17
C THR A 187 23.64 -25.57 -13.01
N THR A 188 24.77 -24.89 -12.83
CA THR A 188 24.99 -23.95 -11.72
C THR A 188 24.76 -22.52 -12.18
N LEU A 189 23.82 -21.83 -11.54
CA LEU A 189 23.65 -20.39 -11.63
C LEU A 189 24.18 -19.72 -10.36
N ASN A 190 25.16 -18.83 -10.51
CA ASN A 190 25.68 -18.00 -9.44
C ASN A 190 25.26 -16.55 -9.65
N VAL A 191 24.77 -15.90 -8.59
CA VAL A 191 24.43 -14.48 -8.58
C VAL A 191 25.25 -13.76 -7.53
N SER A 192 25.99 -12.72 -7.93
CA SER A 192 26.78 -11.87 -7.03
C SER A 192 26.37 -10.40 -7.19
N LEU A 193 26.29 -9.66 -6.08
CA LEU A 193 26.09 -8.21 -6.07
C LEU A 193 27.32 -7.53 -5.46
N ALA A 194 27.55 -6.24 -5.77
CA ALA A 194 28.40 -5.36 -4.96
C ALA A 194 28.08 -3.87 -5.24
N PRO A 195 28.37 -2.95 -4.31
CA PRO A 195 28.37 -1.51 -4.59
C PRO A 195 29.31 -1.15 -5.76
N LEU A 196 29.04 -0.06 -6.48
CA LEU A 196 29.92 0.41 -7.56
C LEU A 196 31.39 0.57 -7.12
N ARG A 197 32.33 0.17 -7.99
CA ARG A 197 33.79 0.16 -7.79
C ARG A 197 34.33 -0.95 -6.88
N ASN A 198 33.50 -1.69 -6.17
CA ASN A 198 33.94 -2.94 -5.53
C ASN A 198 34.22 -3.99 -6.61
N LYS A 199 35.15 -4.92 -6.35
CA LYS A 199 35.35 -6.08 -7.22
C LYS A 199 34.19 -7.07 -7.04
N LYS A 200 33.97 -7.93 -8.04
CA LYS A 200 33.10 -9.11 -7.92
C LYS A 200 33.51 -9.93 -6.69
N PRO A 201 32.60 -10.18 -5.72
CA PRO A 201 32.89 -11.01 -4.56
C PRO A 201 33.39 -12.41 -4.93
N SER A 202 34.32 -12.96 -4.17
CA SER A 202 34.78 -14.36 -4.33
C SER A 202 33.69 -15.40 -3.99
N ARG A 203 32.65 -15.00 -3.25
CA ARG A 203 31.52 -15.83 -2.85
C ARG A 203 30.22 -15.22 -3.39
N PRO A 204 29.40 -15.96 -4.15
CA PRO A 204 28.13 -15.45 -4.65
C PRO A 204 27.12 -15.27 -3.51
N LEU A 205 26.13 -14.41 -3.74
CA LEU A 205 24.97 -14.25 -2.85
C LEU A 205 24.03 -15.46 -2.95
N LEU A 206 23.76 -15.90 -4.18
CA LEU A 206 22.96 -17.10 -4.48
C LEU A 206 23.76 -18.06 -5.36
N SER A 207 23.59 -19.35 -5.10
CA SER A 207 24.10 -20.43 -5.93
C SER A 207 23.05 -21.53 -6.01
N SER A 208 22.57 -21.83 -7.21
CA SER A 208 21.59 -22.91 -7.47
C SER A 208 22.19 -23.89 -8.48
N THR A 209 22.25 -25.17 -8.12
CA THR A 209 22.97 -26.22 -8.89
C THR A 209 22.05 -27.13 -9.71
N SER A 210 20.73 -26.87 -9.69
CA SER A 210 19.69 -27.71 -10.28
C SER A 210 19.01 -27.09 -11.51
N ILE A 211 19.53 -25.99 -12.05
CA ILE A 211 18.90 -25.27 -13.16
C ILE A 211 19.37 -25.90 -14.48
N ASN A 212 18.43 -26.40 -15.30
CA ASN A 212 18.73 -26.87 -16.65
C ASN A 212 18.17 -25.90 -17.68
N LEU A 213 19.02 -25.02 -18.22
CA LEU A 213 18.61 -24.10 -19.29
C LEU A 213 18.17 -24.80 -20.57
N THR A 214 18.52 -26.07 -20.80
CA THR A 214 18.03 -26.81 -21.98
C THR A 214 16.51 -26.98 -21.95
N ASP A 215 15.91 -27.07 -20.77
CA ASP A 215 14.46 -27.18 -20.61
C ASP A 215 13.76 -25.83 -20.80
N ILE A 216 14.50 -24.72 -20.73
CA ILE A 216 13.99 -23.36 -20.99
C ILE A 216 14.20 -22.99 -22.47
N LEU A 217 15.38 -23.25 -23.02
CA LEU A 217 15.84 -22.77 -24.33
C LEU A 217 15.48 -23.71 -25.49
N GLN A 218 14.24 -23.59 -25.98
CA GLN A 218 13.80 -24.30 -27.18
C GLN A 218 14.73 -24.01 -28.37
N GLY A 219 15.16 -25.06 -29.07
CA GLY A 219 16.04 -24.94 -30.25
C GLY A 219 17.46 -24.45 -29.96
N ARG A 220 17.91 -24.40 -28.70
CA ARG A 220 19.24 -23.86 -28.30
C ARG A 220 19.45 -22.39 -28.65
N ARG A 221 18.36 -21.62 -28.67
CA ARG A 221 18.33 -20.17 -28.95
C ARG A 221 17.88 -19.45 -27.70
N MET A 222 18.54 -18.34 -27.39
CA MET A 222 18.41 -17.65 -26.12
C MET A 222 18.20 -16.15 -26.34
N PHE A 223 17.09 -15.63 -25.85
CA PHE A 223 16.86 -14.21 -25.71
C PHE A 223 17.27 -13.79 -24.29
N VAL A 224 17.93 -12.64 -24.20
CA VAL A 224 18.40 -12.07 -22.94
C VAL A 224 17.99 -10.61 -22.85
N GLY A 225 17.69 -10.16 -21.65
CA GLY A 225 17.14 -8.83 -21.46
C GLY A 225 16.89 -8.46 -20.02
N PHE A 226 16.24 -7.32 -19.85
CA PHE A 226 15.78 -6.83 -18.56
C PHE A 226 14.30 -6.53 -18.61
N SER A 227 13.59 -6.81 -17.52
CA SER A 227 12.22 -6.39 -17.32
C SER A 227 12.09 -5.58 -16.04
N GLY A 228 11.22 -4.58 -16.06
CA GLY A 228 10.94 -3.73 -14.92
C GLY A 228 9.45 -3.46 -14.84
N SER A 229 8.92 -3.37 -13.62
CA SER A 229 7.51 -3.03 -13.44
C SER A 229 7.22 -2.21 -12.17
N THR A 230 6.10 -1.51 -12.19
CA THR A 230 5.61 -0.68 -11.08
C THR A 230 4.16 -1.02 -10.75
N GLY A 231 3.67 -0.51 -9.62
CA GLY A 231 2.29 -0.60 -9.19
C GLY A 231 1.89 0.68 -8.46
N SER A 232 1.09 0.54 -7.40
CA SER A 232 0.89 1.60 -6.41
C SER A 232 2.20 2.03 -5.76
N SER A 233 3.11 1.08 -5.54
CA SER A 233 4.51 1.29 -5.19
C SER A 233 5.30 1.62 -6.47
N MET A 234 5.97 2.77 -6.50
CA MET A 234 6.63 3.30 -7.70
C MET A 234 8.12 3.54 -7.46
N SER A 235 8.96 3.09 -8.40
CA SER A 235 10.39 3.37 -8.44
C SER A 235 10.82 3.76 -9.85
N TYR A 236 12.01 4.34 -9.97
CA TYR A 236 12.71 4.45 -11.25
C TYR A 236 13.72 3.32 -11.32
N GLN A 237 13.70 2.55 -12.42
CA GLN A 237 14.55 1.38 -12.62
C GLN A 237 15.49 1.64 -13.80
N TYR A 238 16.78 1.77 -13.53
CA TYR A 238 17.79 2.13 -14.52
C TYR A 238 18.84 1.02 -14.70
N ILE A 239 19.21 0.76 -15.96
CA ILE A 239 20.47 0.10 -16.33
C ILE A 239 21.43 1.18 -16.83
N LEU A 240 22.64 1.20 -16.28
CA LEU A 240 23.70 2.18 -16.59
C LEU A 240 24.73 1.61 -17.57
N GLY A 241 24.95 0.29 -17.52
CA GLY A 241 25.78 -0.45 -18.47
C GLY A 241 25.53 -1.95 -18.37
N TRP A 242 25.81 -2.68 -19.45
CA TRP A 242 25.53 -4.10 -19.59
C TRP A 242 26.60 -4.79 -20.44
N SER A 243 27.09 -5.94 -20.00
CA SER A 243 28.08 -6.78 -20.67
C SER A 243 27.62 -8.23 -20.65
N PHE A 244 27.83 -8.96 -21.75
CA PHE A 244 27.36 -10.33 -21.90
C PHE A 244 28.36 -11.19 -22.69
N SER A 245 28.49 -12.46 -22.31
CA SER A 245 29.19 -13.49 -23.08
C SER A 245 28.58 -14.89 -22.86
N LYS A 246 28.82 -15.81 -23.80
CA LYS A 246 28.56 -17.25 -23.61
C LYS A 246 29.55 -17.94 -22.64
N SER A 247 30.60 -17.26 -22.21
CA SER A 247 31.54 -17.76 -21.20
C SER A 247 32.12 -16.62 -20.36
N MET A 248 32.34 -16.87 -19.07
CA MET A 248 32.98 -15.92 -18.16
C MET A 248 34.38 -15.48 -18.64
N ALA A 249 35.13 -16.39 -19.29
CA ALA A 249 36.50 -16.13 -19.75
C ALA A 249 36.59 -15.06 -20.86
N SER A 250 35.49 -14.81 -21.58
CA SER A 250 35.40 -13.82 -22.67
C SER A 250 34.42 -12.69 -22.36
N LEU A 251 33.98 -12.54 -21.11
CA LEU A 251 33.11 -11.44 -20.69
C LEU A 251 33.88 -10.09 -20.73
N PRO A 252 33.44 -9.11 -21.55
CA PRO A 252 34.08 -7.80 -21.57
C PRO A 252 33.83 -7.03 -20.26
N ASN A 253 34.79 -6.21 -19.86
CA ASN A 253 34.62 -5.36 -18.69
C ASN A 253 33.85 -4.09 -19.04
N ILE A 254 32.92 -3.68 -18.17
CA ILE A 254 32.28 -2.37 -18.22
C ILE A 254 33.29 -1.31 -17.74
N ASP A 255 33.52 -0.30 -18.56
CA ASP A 255 34.29 0.89 -18.23
C ASP A 255 33.47 1.82 -17.32
N ILE A 256 33.68 1.67 -16.00
CA ILE A 256 33.00 2.44 -14.96
C ILE A 256 33.18 3.96 -15.14
N SER A 257 34.21 4.44 -15.86
CA SER A 257 34.41 5.87 -16.11
C SER A 257 33.44 6.45 -17.16
N LYS A 258 32.87 5.58 -18.02
CA LYS A 258 31.92 5.94 -19.08
C LYS A 258 30.45 5.75 -18.69
N LEU A 259 30.19 5.18 -17.51
CA LEU A 259 28.84 4.99 -17.00
C LEU A 259 28.13 6.33 -16.80
N PRO A 260 26.86 6.44 -17.18
CA PRO A 260 26.09 7.66 -16.99
C PRO A 260 25.74 7.89 -15.52
N LYS A 261 25.54 9.16 -15.16
CA LYS A 261 25.12 9.55 -13.80
C LYS A 261 23.63 9.29 -13.62
N VAL A 262 23.28 8.58 -12.56
CA VAL A 262 21.89 8.30 -12.16
C VAL A 262 21.09 9.61 -12.00
N PRO A 263 19.91 9.77 -12.64
CA PRO A 263 19.11 10.97 -12.53
C PRO A 263 18.45 11.06 -11.14
N HIS A 264 19.11 11.76 -10.23
CA HIS A 264 18.55 12.07 -8.93
C HIS A 264 17.57 13.24 -9.07
N SER A 265 16.27 12.92 -9.06
CA SER A 265 15.25 13.96 -8.89
C SER A 265 15.46 14.62 -7.54
N SER A 266 15.80 15.91 -7.52
CA SER A 266 15.93 16.70 -6.30
C SER A 266 14.55 17.06 -5.76
N THR A 267 13.79 16.02 -5.40
CA THR A 267 12.54 16.14 -4.63
C THR A 267 12.89 16.69 -3.26
N LYS A 268 13.01 18.03 -3.19
CA LYS A 268 12.85 18.76 -1.94
C LYS A 268 11.53 18.29 -1.35
N LYS A 269 11.58 17.40 -0.34
CA LYS A 269 10.42 17.09 0.48
C LYS A 269 9.85 18.44 0.87
N LYS A 270 8.64 18.74 0.40
CA LYS A 270 7.87 19.90 0.89
C LYS A 270 7.47 19.54 2.31
N SER A 271 8.43 19.68 3.23
CA SER A 271 8.20 19.63 4.65
C SER A 271 7.10 20.66 4.91
N THR A 272 5.93 20.18 5.32
CA THR A 272 4.85 21.04 5.78
C THR A 272 5.44 21.84 6.95
N SER A 273 5.59 23.15 6.75
CA SER A 273 6.24 24.01 7.74
C SER A 273 5.62 23.74 9.10
N PRO A 274 6.40 23.52 10.18
CA PRO A 274 5.83 23.24 11.50
C PRO A 274 4.88 24.36 11.96
N VAL A 275 5.09 25.58 11.46
CA VAL A 275 4.18 26.73 11.64
C VAL A 275 2.77 26.46 11.12
N LEU A 276 2.61 25.80 9.97
CA LEU A 276 1.30 25.48 9.39
C LEU A 276 0.55 24.43 10.21
N SER A 277 1.28 23.39 10.68
CA SER A 277 0.72 22.35 11.54
C SER A 277 0.28 22.90 12.90
N VAL A 278 1.08 23.80 13.50
CA VAL A 278 0.71 24.50 14.75
C VAL A 278 -0.48 25.43 14.53
N LEU A 279 -0.54 26.16 13.42
CA LEU A 279 -1.66 27.05 13.09
C LEU A 279 -2.99 26.27 12.93
N LEU A 280 -2.96 25.14 12.21
CA LEU A 280 -4.12 24.24 12.09
C LEU A 280 -4.56 23.68 13.45
N GLY A 281 -3.62 23.30 14.31
CA GLY A 281 -3.90 22.85 15.67
C GLY A 281 -4.57 23.94 16.51
N LEU A 282 -4.06 25.17 16.49
CA LEU A 282 -4.63 26.32 17.21
C LEU A 282 -6.06 26.65 16.73
N ILE A 283 -6.30 26.62 15.42
CA ILE A 283 -7.64 26.83 14.85
C ILE A 283 -8.61 25.75 15.33
N ALA A 284 -8.20 24.47 15.32
CA ALA A 284 -9.03 23.37 15.82
C ALA A 284 -9.36 23.51 17.32
N PHE A 285 -8.40 23.93 18.14
CA PHE A 285 -8.62 24.22 19.57
C PHE A 285 -9.60 25.38 19.80
N ILE A 286 -9.52 26.46 19.03
CA ILE A 286 -10.45 27.59 19.11
C ILE A 286 -11.87 27.15 18.73
N VAL A 287 -12.04 26.41 17.64
CA VAL A 287 -13.34 25.88 17.20
C VAL A 287 -13.93 24.96 18.27
N LEU A 288 -13.13 24.05 18.86
CA LEU A 288 -13.58 23.18 19.94
C LEU A 288 -14.01 23.98 21.17
N GLY A 289 -13.26 25.02 21.56
CA GLY A 289 -13.62 25.91 22.66
C GLY A 289 -14.96 26.63 22.44
N ILE A 290 -15.20 27.16 21.24
CA ILE A 290 -16.46 27.81 20.86
C ILE A 290 -17.63 26.81 20.94
N LEU A 291 -17.45 25.58 20.46
CA LEU A 291 -18.48 24.53 20.54
C LEU A 291 -18.82 24.15 21.98
N VAL A 292 -17.81 24.04 22.87
CA VAL A 292 -18.03 23.76 24.30
C VAL A 292 -18.78 24.91 24.97
N VAL A 293 -18.42 26.16 24.73
CA VAL A 293 -19.12 27.33 25.28
C VAL A 293 -20.57 27.39 24.78
N ALA A 294 -20.81 27.16 23.49
CA ALA A 294 -22.16 27.12 22.92
C ALA A 294 -23.02 25.99 23.52
N TYR A 295 -22.43 24.82 23.77
CA TYR A 295 -23.10 23.70 24.44
C TYR A 295 -23.48 24.04 25.89
N LEU A 296 -22.55 24.62 26.67
CA LEU A 296 -22.81 25.05 28.05
C LEU A 296 -23.88 26.14 28.12
N TYR A 297 -23.85 27.12 27.21
CA TYR A 297 -24.86 28.17 27.14
C TYR A 297 -26.26 27.62 26.82
N ARG A 298 -26.38 26.73 25.82
CA ARG A 298 -27.65 26.03 25.54
C ARG A 298 -28.14 25.23 26.75
N ARG A 299 -27.24 24.51 27.44
CA ARG A 299 -27.59 23.74 28.64
C ARG A 299 -28.15 24.64 29.75
N ASN A 300 -27.62 25.84 29.95
CA ASN A 300 -28.14 26.77 30.95
C ASN A 300 -29.53 27.31 30.57
N LEU A 301 -29.73 27.72 29.31
CA LEU A 301 -31.04 28.15 28.81
C LEU A 301 -32.11 27.08 28.99
N TYR A 302 -31.83 25.82 28.61
CA TYR A 302 -32.76 24.72 28.83
C TYR A 302 -33.05 24.48 30.32
N SER A 303 -32.07 24.68 31.21
CA SER A 303 -32.30 24.58 32.65
C SER A 303 -33.29 25.64 33.16
N GLU A 304 -33.13 26.89 32.72
CA GLU A 304 -34.05 27.99 33.10
C GLU A 304 -35.46 27.81 32.52
N GLU A 305 -35.58 27.35 31.28
CA GLU A 305 -36.89 27.07 30.65
C GLU A 305 -37.61 25.91 31.34
N VAL A 306 -36.91 24.81 31.63
CA VAL A 306 -37.47 23.66 32.36
C VAL A 306 -37.89 24.06 33.77
N GLU A 307 -37.10 24.88 34.49
CA GLU A 307 -37.46 25.38 35.81
C GLU A 307 -38.73 26.24 35.78
N LYS A 308 -38.85 27.16 34.80
CA LYS A 308 -40.04 28.00 34.60
C LYS A 308 -41.29 27.15 34.34
N VAL A 309 -41.22 26.18 33.43
CA VAL A 309 -42.34 25.28 33.11
C VAL A 309 -42.72 24.41 34.30
N LEU A 310 -41.74 23.86 35.04
CA LEU A 310 -41.99 23.03 36.22
C LEU A 310 -42.65 23.84 37.35
N LYS A 311 -42.15 25.05 37.64
CA LYS A 311 -42.75 25.97 38.63
C LYS A 311 -44.18 26.36 38.25
N LEU A 312 -44.42 26.66 36.98
CA LEU A 312 -45.74 27.01 36.48
C LEU A 312 -46.72 25.83 36.53
N GLY A 313 -46.28 24.63 36.14
CA GLY A 313 -47.07 23.40 36.26
C GLY A 313 -47.48 23.11 37.71
N LEU A 314 -46.57 23.33 38.65
CA LEU A 314 -46.84 23.18 40.08
C LEU A 314 -47.83 24.22 40.63
N LEU A 315 -47.78 25.47 40.17
CA LEU A 315 -48.78 26.51 40.47
C LEU A 315 -50.17 26.15 39.91
N CYS A 316 -50.24 25.64 38.68
CA CYS A 316 -51.50 25.18 38.08
C CYS A 316 -52.10 23.96 38.82
N ALA A 317 -51.25 23.12 39.43
CA ALA A 317 -51.65 21.94 40.19
C ALA A 317 -51.97 22.21 41.68
N ASN A 318 -51.94 23.48 42.14
CA ASN A 318 -52.18 23.84 43.54
C ASN A 318 -53.52 23.26 44.06
N LEU A 319 -53.52 22.68 45.27
CA LEU A 319 -54.72 22.09 45.89
C LEU A 319 -55.80 23.13 46.21
N ALA A 320 -55.44 24.39 46.48
CA ALA A 320 -56.38 25.48 46.66
C ALA A 320 -56.82 26.05 45.30
N PRO A 321 -58.11 25.94 44.90
CA PRO A 321 -58.55 26.37 43.57
C PRO A 321 -58.38 27.88 43.35
N ASP A 322 -58.59 28.69 44.40
CA ASP A 322 -58.46 30.15 44.36
C ASP A 322 -57.00 30.64 44.25
N SER A 323 -56.03 29.74 44.43
CA SER A 323 -54.59 30.02 44.31
C SER A 323 -53.99 29.57 42.97
N ARG A 324 -54.83 29.07 42.04
CA ARG A 324 -54.40 28.69 40.69
C ARG A 324 -54.41 29.92 39.77
N PRO A 325 -53.39 30.11 38.91
CA PRO A 325 -53.40 31.20 37.94
C PRO A 325 -54.48 30.98 36.87
N ALA A 326 -55.07 32.08 36.40
CA ALA A 326 -55.93 32.05 35.21
C ALA A 326 -55.09 31.73 33.95
N MET A 327 -55.69 31.12 32.93
CA MET A 327 -54.96 30.72 31.71
C MET A 327 -54.27 31.89 31.00
N GLU A 328 -54.83 33.10 31.10
CA GLU A 328 -54.19 34.33 30.63
C GLU A 328 -52.84 34.58 31.33
N GLN A 329 -52.78 34.44 32.65
CA GLN A 329 -51.56 34.60 33.44
C GLN A 329 -50.55 33.50 33.10
N VAL A 330 -51.00 32.26 32.91
CA VAL A 330 -50.15 31.13 32.45
C VAL A 330 -49.43 31.47 31.13
N VAL A 331 -50.16 32.03 30.15
CA VAL A 331 -49.56 32.46 28.88
C VAL A 331 -48.60 33.64 29.06
N GLN A 332 -48.92 34.60 29.93
CA GLN A 332 -48.05 35.74 30.23
C GLN A 332 -46.74 35.32 30.95
N TYR A 333 -46.78 34.28 31.81
CA TYR A 333 -45.59 33.70 32.42
C TYR A 333 -44.71 32.95 31.39
N LEU A 334 -45.32 32.15 30.50
CA LEU A 334 -44.57 31.42 29.44
C LEU A 334 -43.91 32.37 28.43
N ASN A 335 -44.58 33.45 28.07
CA ASN A 335 -44.05 34.47 27.17
C ASN A 335 -43.04 35.43 27.84
N GLY A 336 -42.79 35.30 29.15
CA GLY A 336 -41.90 36.19 29.90
C GLY A 336 -42.43 37.61 30.14
N ASN A 337 -43.72 37.85 29.88
CA ASN A 337 -44.38 39.14 30.08
C ASN A 337 -44.68 39.42 31.57
N LEU A 338 -44.75 38.37 32.39
CA LEU A 338 -44.82 38.44 33.84
C LEU A 338 -43.76 37.52 34.47
N ALA A 339 -43.19 37.94 35.60
CA ALA A 339 -42.34 37.08 36.41
C ALA A 339 -43.18 36.07 37.21
N LEU A 340 -42.76 34.80 37.24
CA LEU A 340 -43.39 33.78 38.08
C LEU A 340 -43.29 34.17 39.57
N PRO A 341 -44.36 34.02 40.37
CA PRO A 341 -44.30 34.23 41.80
C PRO A 341 -43.29 33.29 42.47
N GLU A 342 -42.49 33.80 43.41
CA GLU A 342 -41.70 32.94 44.29
C GLU A 342 -42.63 32.24 45.30
N PHE A 343 -42.62 30.91 45.27
CA PHE A 343 -43.32 30.08 46.25
C PHE A 343 -42.33 29.11 46.89
N TRP A 344 -42.53 28.83 48.17
CA TRP A 344 -41.66 27.99 48.98
C TRP A 344 -42.32 26.63 49.23
N PRO A 345 -41.57 25.57 49.61
CA PRO A 345 -42.15 24.24 49.87
C PRO A 345 -43.23 24.18 50.95
N ASN A 346 -43.37 25.26 51.74
CA ASN A 346 -44.34 25.39 52.84
C ASN A 346 -45.55 26.28 52.46
N SER A 347 -45.69 26.67 51.19
CA SER A 347 -46.80 27.49 50.71
C SER A 347 -48.14 26.72 50.77
N PRO A 348 -49.25 27.31 51.26
CA PRO A 348 -50.54 26.64 51.32
C PRO A 348 -50.97 26.03 49.98
N GLY A 349 -51.29 24.74 49.99
CA GLY A 349 -51.73 23.99 48.81
C GLY A 349 -50.62 23.52 47.85
N ILE A 350 -49.35 23.79 48.16
CA ILE A 350 -48.17 23.22 47.48
C ILE A 350 -47.37 22.40 48.52
N GLY A 351 -47.19 21.10 48.28
CA GLY A 351 -46.31 20.25 49.10
C GLY A 351 -46.85 19.75 50.46
N VAL A 352 -48.06 20.17 50.89
CA VAL A 352 -48.62 19.74 52.18
C VAL A 352 -49.19 18.32 52.12
N LEU A 353 -48.42 17.34 52.62
CA LEU A 353 -48.91 16.00 52.94
C LEU A 353 -49.72 16.01 54.25
N SER A 354 -50.95 16.54 54.22
CA SER A 354 -51.91 16.34 55.31
C SER A 354 -52.45 14.90 55.27
N PRO A 355 -52.31 14.10 56.34
CA PRO A 355 -52.96 12.79 56.41
C PRO A 355 -54.48 12.99 56.46
N MET A 356 -55.22 12.27 55.60
CA MET A 356 -56.69 12.24 55.67
C MET A 356 -57.14 11.51 56.94
N ALA A 357 -57.42 12.27 58.01
CA ALA A 357 -58.10 11.78 59.19
C ALA A 357 -59.60 11.58 58.89
N LEU A 358 -59.95 10.40 58.38
CA LEU A 358 -61.34 9.91 58.39
C LEU A 358 -61.79 9.69 59.84
N SER A 359 -62.90 10.32 60.25
CA SER A 359 -63.60 10.02 61.50
C SER A 359 -65.12 10.12 61.29
N PRO A 360 -65.94 9.20 61.83
CA PRO A 360 -67.35 8.98 61.43
C PRO A 360 -68.33 9.86 62.23
N ALA A 361 -69.60 10.06 61.85
CA ALA A 361 -70.72 9.09 61.78
C ALA A 361 -72.05 9.86 61.45
N PRO A 362 -73.26 9.25 61.37
CA PRO A 362 -73.64 7.96 60.77
C PRO A 362 -74.90 8.02 59.83
N LEU A 363 -74.88 7.14 58.82
CA LEU A 363 -75.97 6.26 58.30
C LEU A 363 -77.45 6.68 58.26
N VAL A 364 -78.06 6.50 57.07
CA VAL A 364 -79.32 5.74 56.89
C VAL A 364 -79.27 4.86 55.62
N ILE A 365 -79.08 3.54 55.82
CA ILE A 365 -79.82 2.37 55.24
C ILE A 365 -79.86 2.18 53.69
N PRO A 366 -79.86 0.95 53.11
CA PRO A 366 -79.58 -0.42 53.61
C PRO A 366 -78.27 -0.96 52.95
N SER A 367 -77.87 -2.24 52.84
CA SER A 367 -78.23 -3.59 53.36
C SER A 367 -77.00 -4.52 53.19
N LEU A 368 -76.93 -5.67 53.86
CA LEU A 368 -75.89 -6.70 53.62
C LEU A 368 -76.43 -8.14 53.71
N SER A 369 -76.02 -8.99 52.77
CA SER A 369 -75.80 -10.43 53.01
C SER A 369 -74.88 -11.08 51.96
N PHE A 370 -73.72 -11.58 52.44
CA PHE A 370 -73.05 -12.82 52.02
C PHE A 370 -72.77 -13.15 50.52
N SER A 371 -71.49 -13.22 50.12
CA SER A 371 -70.72 -14.51 50.02
C SER A 371 -69.35 -14.38 49.31
N SER A 372 -68.46 -15.36 49.54
CA SER A 372 -67.10 -15.55 48.96
C SER A 372 -67.14 -16.05 47.50
N SER A 373 -66.10 -16.07 46.65
CA SER A 373 -64.75 -16.66 46.83
C SER A 373 -63.80 -16.46 45.62
N SER A 374 -62.48 -16.50 45.87
CA SER A 374 -61.35 -16.95 45.01
C SER A 374 -61.58 -17.38 43.54
N SER A 375 -60.75 -16.86 42.60
CA SER A 375 -59.85 -17.70 41.76
C SER A 375 -58.84 -16.88 40.92
N ASN A 376 -57.73 -17.53 40.51
CA ASN A 376 -56.65 -16.99 39.68
C ASN A 376 -57.06 -16.71 38.22
N ASN A 377 -56.36 -15.80 37.54
CA ASN A 377 -55.65 -16.16 36.30
C ASN A 377 -54.64 -15.09 35.82
N SER A 378 -53.65 -15.53 35.05
CA SER A 378 -52.64 -14.70 34.40
C SER A 378 -53.01 -14.36 32.95
N MET A 379 -52.43 -13.28 32.39
CA MET A 379 -52.18 -13.21 30.96
C MET A 379 -51.04 -12.22 30.63
N PHE A 380 -50.11 -12.65 29.77
CA PHE A 380 -49.11 -11.80 29.12
C PHE A 380 -49.67 -11.23 27.82
N ILE A 381 -49.34 -9.98 27.47
CA ILE A 381 -49.16 -9.56 26.07
C ILE A 381 -47.93 -8.65 25.98
N THR A 382 -46.99 -9.02 25.11
CA THR A 382 -45.87 -8.20 24.62
C THR A 382 -46.19 -7.71 23.21
N HIS A 383 -45.79 -6.48 22.84
CA HIS A 383 -45.56 -6.14 21.43
C HIS A 383 -44.48 -5.07 21.26
N SER A 384 -43.50 -5.37 20.41
CA SER A 384 -42.49 -4.45 19.90
C SER A 384 -42.90 -3.93 18.52
N VAL A 385 -42.57 -2.68 18.16
CA VAL A 385 -42.62 -2.20 16.77
C VAL A 385 -41.37 -1.36 16.47
N LEU A 386 -40.72 -1.70 15.35
CA LEU A 386 -39.57 -1.01 14.74
C LEU A 386 -40.02 -0.38 13.41
N TYR A 387 -39.48 0.80 13.09
CA TYR A 387 -39.47 1.45 11.76
C TYR A 387 -40.80 1.83 11.08
N GLY A 388 -40.87 3.04 10.51
CA GLY A 388 -41.94 3.45 9.59
C GLY A 388 -41.99 4.95 9.30
N SER A 389 -41.55 5.35 8.10
CA SER A 389 -41.46 6.73 7.57
C SER A 389 -42.73 7.59 7.70
N GLY A 390 -42.57 8.92 7.82
CA GLY A 390 -43.67 9.88 8.02
C GLY A 390 -43.45 11.28 7.45
N ARG A 391 -43.37 11.38 6.10
CA ARG A 391 -43.48 12.57 5.24
C ARG A 391 -42.40 13.66 5.31
#